data_AF-A0A4Y2W643-F1
#
_entry.id   AF-A0A4Y2W643-F1
#
_cell.length_a   1.000
_cell.length_b   1.000
_cell.length_c   1.000
_cell.angle_alpha   90.00
_cell.angle_beta   90.00
_cell.angle_gamma   90.00
#
_symmetry.space_group_name_H-M   'P 1'
#
loop_
_entity.id
_entity.type
_entity.pdbx_description
1 polymer ?
#
loop_
_entity_poly.entity_id
_entity_poly.type
_entity_poly.pdbx_seq_one_letter_code
_entity_poly.pdbx_strand_id
1 'polypeptide(L)'
;MLVQKFKSAYTPNQFVAIDESLVAFKGLLGWKQYIPTKRARFGLKFFQLCESESGYIWNSIIYTGNPGSKTSSAKQRPNIARRRSHCWGDIFRDAA
;
A
#
# COMPACT_ATOMS: atom_id res chain seq x y z
N MET A 1 7.14 -9.58 14.78
CA MET A 1 6.32 -8.62 14.01
C MET A 1 7.22 -7.56 13.38
N LEU A 2 7.48 -7.65 12.07
CA LEU A 2 8.41 -6.75 11.38
C LEU A 2 7.89 -5.29 11.33
N VAL A 3 6.61 -5.13 11.02
CA VAL A 3 5.93 -3.82 10.97
C VAL A 3 6.01 -3.06 12.30
N GLN A 4 5.94 -3.76 13.44
CA GLN A 4 6.04 -3.11 14.75
C GLN A 4 7.42 -2.49 14.98
N LYS A 5 8.49 -3.13 14.47
CA LYS A 5 9.85 -2.59 14.56
C LYS A 5 10.03 -1.35 13.68
N PHE A 6 9.38 -1.28 12.51
CA PHE A 6 9.41 -0.09 11.68
C PHE A 6 8.75 1.11 12.35
N LYS A 7 7.61 0.88 13.01
CA LYS A 7 6.89 1.92 13.77
C LYS A 7 7.64 2.41 15.01
N SER A 8 8.46 1.56 15.63
CA SER A 8 9.26 1.95 16.79
C SER A 8 10.58 2.62 16.42
N ALA A 9 11.12 2.32 15.24
CA ALA A 9 12.45 2.78 14.83
C ALA A 9 12.44 4.22 14.27
N TYR A 10 11.30 4.68 13.77
CA TYR A 10 11.16 5.97 13.14
C TYR A 10 9.90 6.66 13.65
N THR A 11 9.70 7.96 13.42
CA THR A 11 8.38 8.64 13.56
C THR A 11 8.20 9.50 12.32
N PRO A 12 7.13 9.33 11.52
CA PRO A 12 7.05 9.98 10.23
C PRO A 12 6.54 11.41 10.41
N ASN A 13 6.99 12.29 9.53
CA ASN A 13 6.47 13.63 9.39
C ASN A 13 5.04 13.62 8.85
N GLN A 14 4.47 14.82 8.69
CA GLN A 14 3.08 15.01 8.28
C GLN A 14 2.79 14.51 6.85
N PHE A 15 3.82 14.37 6.01
CA PHE A 15 3.70 14.00 4.60
C PHE A 15 3.99 12.52 4.38
N VAL A 16 2.92 11.76 4.16
CA VAL A 16 2.98 10.33 3.95
C VAL A 16 2.18 9.97 2.71
N ALA A 17 2.75 9.13 1.86
CA ALA A 17 2.16 8.61 0.64
C ALA A 17 1.80 7.13 0.80
N ILE A 18 0.78 6.70 0.07
CA ILE A 18 0.40 5.29 -0.04
C ILE A 18 0.76 4.83 -1.44
N ASP A 19 1.53 3.76 -1.53
CA ASP A 19 1.94 3.19 -2.81
C ASP A 19 1.56 1.71 -2.92
N GLU A 20 1.37 1.26 -4.16
CA GLU A 20 1.15 -0.12 -4.54
C GLU A 20 2.43 -0.72 -5.12
N SER A 21 3.06 -1.61 -4.36
CA SER A 21 4.25 -2.34 -4.84
C SER A 21 3.92 -3.79 -5.16
N LEU A 22 4.59 -4.34 -6.17
CA LEU A 22 4.42 -5.73 -6.60
C LEU A 22 5.77 -6.42 -6.55
N VAL A 23 5.87 -7.46 -5.72
CA VAL A 23 7.07 -8.29 -5.62
C VAL A 23 6.88 -9.52 -6.52
N ALA A 24 7.77 -9.67 -7.49
CA ALA A 24 7.77 -10.81 -8.39
C ALA A 24 7.93 -12.10 -7.59
N PHE A 25 6.98 -13.02 -7.73
CA PHE A 25 7.01 -14.30 -7.04
C PHE A 25 6.63 -15.42 -8.00
N LYS A 26 7.47 -16.46 -8.07
CA LYS A 26 7.36 -17.58 -9.03
C LYS A 26 6.74 -18.86 -8.45
N GLY A 27 6.37 -18.89 -7.16
CA GLY A 27 5.75 -20.06 -6.53
C GLY A 27 4.22 -20.15 -6.68
N LEU A 28 3.66 -21.25 -6.17
CA LEU A 28 2.23 -21.49 -6.09
C LEU A 28 1.65 -20.77 -4.87
N LEU A 29 0.98 -19.63 -5.10
CA LEU A 29 0.24 -18.89 -4.09
C LEU A 29 -1.13 -18.51 -4.66
N GLY A 30 -2.20 -18.82 -3.93
CA GLY A 30 -3.58 -18.61 -4.39
C GLY A 30 -3.95 -17.13 -4.55
N TRP A 31 -3.33 -16.25 -3.78
CA TRP A 31 -3.57 -14.80 -3.79
C TRP A 31 -2.56 -14.00 -4.64
N LYS A 32 -1.86 -14.66 -5.57
CA LYS A 32 -0.94 -13.97 -6.48
C LYS A 32 -1.74 -13.06 -7.41
N GLN A 33 -1.41 -11.77 -7.41
CA GLN A 33 -2.08 -10.79 -8.26
C GLN A 33 -1.43 -10.73 -9.64
N TYR A 34 -2.26 -10.62 -10.67
CA TYR A 34 -1.85 -10.23 -12.01
C TYR A 34 -2.08 -8.72 -12.21
N ILE A 35 -1.04 -7.98 -12.61
CA ILE A 35 -1.11 -6.56 -12.96
C ILE A 35 -0.42 -6.38 -14.33
N PRO A 36 -1.18 -6.17 -15.42
CA PRO A 36 -0.61 -6.12 -16.77
C PRO A 36 0.31 -4.91 -16.99
N THR A 37 0.09 -3.82 -16.26
CA THR A 37 0.82 -2.55 -16.40
C THR A 37 2.25 -2.61 -15.85
N LYS A 38 2.56 -3.53 -14.94
CA LYS A 38 3.88 -3.62 -14.30
C LYS A 38 4.79 -4.59 -15.08
N ARG A 39 6.10 -4.32 -15.08
CA ARG A 39 7.12 -5.19 -15.73
C ARG A 39 7.05 -6.62 -15.19
N ALA A 40 6.98 -6.77 -13.87
CA ALA A 40 6.62 -8.03 -13.24
C ALA A 40 5.09 -8.15 -13.23
N ARG A 41 4.54 -8.91 -14.18
CA ARG A 41 3.08 -9.01 -14.33
C ARG A 41 2.41 -9.84 -13.24
N PHE A 42 3.13 -10.80 -12.67
CA PHE A 42 2.61 -11.71 -11.64
C PHE A 42 3.43 -11.58 -10.36
N GLY A 43 2.75 -11.39 -9.22
CA GLY A 43 3.45 -11.27 -7.95
C GLY A 43 2.54 -11.08 -6.75
N LEU A 44 3.18 -10.83 -5.61
CA LEU A 44 2.51 -10.43 -4.39
C LEU A 44 2.30 -8.91 -4.41
N LYS A 45 1.05 -8.49 -4.30
CA LYS A 45 0.69 -7.07 -4.21
C LYS A 45 0.76 -6.62 -2.75
N PHE A 46 1.50 -5.55 -2.50
CA PHE A 46 1.63 -4.89 -1.21
C PHE A 46 1.06 -3.48 -1.29
N PHE A 47 0.45 -3.06 -0.19
CA PHE A 47 0.11 -1.67 0.07
C PHE A 47 1.08 -1.17 1.13
N GLN A 48 1.89 -0.18 0.77
CA GLN A 48 2.92 0.37 1.63
C GLN A 48 2.59 1.82 1.95
N LEU A 49 2.78 2.18 3.22
CA LEU A 49 2.70 3.55 3.69
C LEU A 49 4.13 4.06 3.82
N CYS A 50 4.49 5.02 2.97
CA CYS A 50 5.83 5.54 2.85
C CYS A 50 5.85 7.02 3.19
N GLU A 51 6.86 7.49 3.93
CA GLU A 51 7.06 8.92 4.11
C GLU A 51 7.58 9.56 2.82
N SER A 52 7.06 10.74 2.49
CA SER A 52 7.37 11.43 1.23
C SER A 52 8.82 11.93 1.13
N GLU A 53 9.43 12.32 2.25
CA GLU A 53 10.74 12.96 2.26
C GLU A 53 11.89 11.94 2.34
N SER A 54 11.81 10.98 3.26
CA SER A 54 12.85 9.96 3.44
C SER A 54 12.65 8.71 2.58
N GLY A 55 11.44 8.50 2.04
CA GLY A 55 11.05 7.24 1.40
C GLY A 55 10.89 6.07 2.37
N TYR A 56 10.89 6.31 3.68
CA TYR A 56 10.83 5.26 4.70
C TYR A 56 9.47 4.55 4.73
N ILE A 57 9.48 3.22 4.77
CA ILE A 57 8.27 2.40 4.87
C ILE A 57 7.84 2.29 6.32
N TRP A 58 6.77 3.02 6.66
CA TRP A 58 6.17 3.02 7.99
C TRP A 58 5.34 1.76 8.27
N ASN A 59 4.57 1.35 7.28
CA ASN A 59 3.63 0.24 7.41
C ASN A 59 3.47 -0.49 6.07
N SER A 60 3.22 -1.79 6.11
CA SER A 60 2.99 -2.59 4.92
C SER A 60 1.92 -3.65 5.16
N ILE A 61 1.03 -3.82 4.19
CA ILE A 61 -0.07 -4.80 4.22
C ILE A 61 -0.03 -5.61 2.93
N ILE A 62 -0.18 -6.93 3.04
CA ILE A 62 -0.20 -7.85 1.90
C ILE A 62 -1.63 -8.00 1.41
N TYR A 63 -1.83 -7.84 0.10
CA TYR A 63 -3.11 -8.16 -0.51
C TYR A 63 -3.31 -9.68 -0.53
N THR A 64 -4.42 -10.10 0.09
CA THR A 64 -4.75 -11.50 0.35
C THR A 64 -5.89 -12.01 -0.55
N GLY A 65 -6.42 -11.17 -1.43
CA GLY A 65 -7.70 -11.44 -2.11
C GLY A 65 -8.90 -11.03 -1.25
N ASN A 66 -10.11 -11.33 -1.73
CA ASN A 66 -11.36 -11.06 -1.00
C ASN A 66 -11.82 -12.37 -0.31
N PRO A 67 -11.84 -12.45 1.04
CA PRO A 67 -12.44 -13.58 1.73
C PRO A 67 -13.97 -13.43 1.62
N GLY A 68 -14.54 -14.02 0.56
CA GLY A 68 -15.96 -13.85 0.23
C GLY A 68 -16.90 -14.13 1.42
N SER A 69 -17.88 -13.25 1.61
CA SER A 69 -19.08 -13.44 2.43
C SER A 69 -18.85 -13.88 3.89
N LYS A 70 -18.79 -12.95 4.84
CA LYS A 70 -19.82 -12.71 5.89
C LYS A 70 -19.51 -11.39 6.62
N THR A 71 -20.52 -10.53 6.66
CA THR A 71 -20.76 -9.45 7.65
C THR A 71 -19.84 -8.23 7.63
N SER A 72 -20.36 -7.15 7.03
CA SER A 72 -20.09 -5.73 7.30
C SER A 72 -18.77 -5.35 7.99
N SER A 73 -17.75 -4.94 7.24
CA SER A 73 -16.98 -3.72 7.54
C SER A 73 -15.83 -3.51 6.55
N ALA A 74 -15.80 -2.29 6.00
CA ALA A 74 -14.68 -1.66 5.31
C ALA A 74 -14.17 -2.36 4.04
N LYS A 75 -14.61 -1.82 2.89
CA LYS A 75 -13.72 -1.57 1.75
C LYS A 75 -12.37 -1.11 2.34
N GLN A 76 -11.34 -1.96 2.38
CA GLN A 76 -9.99 -1.62 2.88
C GLN A 76 -9.32 -0.66 1.89
N ARG A 77 -9.95 0.48 1.64
CA ARG A 77 -9.22 1.73 1.52
C ARG A 77 -8.73 2.02 2.94
N PRO A 78 -7.43 2.22 3.17
CA PRO A 78 -6.96 2.67 4.47
C PRO A 78 -7.69 3.99 4.80
N ASN A 79 -8.70 3.93 5.65
CA ASN A 79 -9.31 5.11 6.25
C ASN A 79 -8.36 5.56 7.36
N ILE A 80 -7.44 6.50 7.10
CA ILE A 80 -6.78 7.26 8.17
C ILE A 80 -6.33 8.64 7.66
N ALA A 81 -6.91 9.64 8.32
CA ALA A 81 -6.52 11.04 8.51
C ALA A 81 -5.70 11.76 7.41
N ARG A 82 -6.40 12.56 6.60
CA ARG A 82 -5.88 13.86 6.16
C ARG A 82 -5.68 14.73 7.41
N ARG A 83 -4.45 14.84 7.94
CA ARG A 83 -4.07 16.14 8.53
C ARG A 83 -3.80 17.05 7.34
N ARG A 84 -4.80 17.87 7.01
CA ARG A 84 -4.79 18.79 5.88
C ARG A 84 -3.67 19.80 6.02
N SER A 85 -2.83 19.92 4.99
CA SER A 85 -2.49 21.21 4.42
C SER A 85 -2.41 21.04 2.89
N HIS A 86 -3.44 21.58 2.24
CA HIS A 86 -3.49 22.09 0.86
C HIS A 86 -2.43 21.59 -0.13
N CYS A 87 -2.89 20.71 -1.04
CA CYS A 87 -2.48 20.52 -2.44
C CYS A 87 -2.85 19.08 -2.85
N TRP A 88 -4.16 18.81 -2.93
CA TRP A 88 -4.72 17.51 -3.36
C TRP A 88 -5.47 17.68 -4.68
N GLY A 89 -4.86 18.43 -5.61
CA GLY A 89 -5.38 18.71 -6.95
C GLY A 89 -4.57 18.09 -8.09
N ASP A 90 -3.26 17.88 -7.92
CA ASP A 90 -2.36 17.75 -9.09
C ASP A 90 -1.65 16.40 -9.25
N ILE A 91 -1.84 15.43 -8.36
CA ILE A 91 -1.11 14.14 -8.43
C ILE A 91 -1.87 13.06 -9.24
N PHE A 92 -3.15 13.26 -9.56
CA PHE A 92 -3.98 12.28 -10.28
C PHE A 92 -4.25 12.62 -11.75
N ARG A 93 -3.50 13.55 -12.36
CA ARG A 93 -3.74 13.97 -13.75
C ARG A 93 -2.80 13.40 -14.81
N ASP A 94 -1.69 12.76 -14.47
CA ASP A 94 -0.73 12.23 -15.46
C ASP A 94 -0.51 10.72 -15.37
N ALA A 95 -1.61 9.96 -15.29
CA ALA A 95 -1.59 8.52 -15.55
C ALA A 95 -2.88 8.07 -16.24
N ALA A 96 -3.13 8.65 -17.42
CA ALA A 96 -4.01 8.11 -18.46
C ALA A 96 -3.30 8.21 -19.80
#